data_AF-A0A1T0CNU2-F1
#
_entry.id   AF-A0A1T0CNU2-F1
#
_cell.length_a   1.000
_cell.length_b   1.000
_cell.length_c   1.000
_cell.angle_alpha   90.00
_cell.angle_beta   90.00
_cell.angle_gamma   90.00
#
_symmetry.space_group_name_H-M   'P 1'
#
loop_
_entity.id
_entity.type
_entity.pdbx_description
1 polymer ?
#
loop_
_entity_poly.entity_id
_entity_poly.type
_entity_poly.pdbx_seq_one_letter_code
_entity_poly.pdbx_strand_id
1 'polypeptide(L)'
;MNFFENLDLLLDDIDNQKIVDEWYLCDFIDNHIKTLSAQQAFDTLKSYVPYLVNRQGFDYEMLNVLFALKNQANTNEKFYTEEQKNIILNNYRQDVEIDKIRDIFY
;
A
#
# COMPACT_ATOMS: atom_id res chain seq x y z
N MET A 1 12.89 6.13 -11.74
CA MET A 1 11.65 6.46 -11.05
C MET A 1 11.60 5.62 -9.78
N ASN A 2 11.48 6.24 -8.62
CA ASN A 2 11.41 5.53 -7.33
C ASN A 2 10.00 4.96 -7.11
N PHE A 3 9.81 4.11 -6.09
CA PHE A 3 8.53 3.43 -5.83
C PHE A 3 7.35 4.43 -5.73
N PHE A 4 7.51 5.51 -4.97
CA PHE A 4 6.46 6.50 -4.75
C PHE A 4 6.15 7.30 -6.01
N GLU A 5 7.16 7.62 -6.82
CA GLU A 5 6.92 8.27 -8.12
C GLU A 5 6.10 7.37 -9.06
N ASN A 6 6.36 6.07 -9.09
CA ASN A 6 5.54 5.14 -9.91
C ASN A 6 4.12 5.00 -9.35
N LEU A 7 3.97 4.97 -8.02
CA LEU A 7 2.66 4.91 -7.39
C LEU A 7 1.87 6.19 -7.67
N ASP A 8 2.49 7.36 -7.53
CA ASP A 8 1.86 8.65 -7.81
C ASP A 8 1.35 8.72 -9.24
N LEU A 9 2.16 8.27 -10.21
CA LEU A 9 1.74 8.19 -11.60
C LEU A 9 0.55 7.25 -11.80
N LEU A 10 0.53 6.08 -11.14
CA LEU A 10 -0.61 5.18 -11.21
C LEU A 10 -1.88 5.87 -10.70
N LEU A 11 -1.81 6.50 -9.53
CA LEU A 11 -2.94 7.17 -8.92
C LEU A 11 -3.43 8.35 -9.76
N ASP A 12 -2.51 9.13 -10.33
CA ASP A 12 -2.83 10.20 -11.25
C ASP A 12 -3.53 9.66 -12.51
N ASP A 13 -3.09 8.52 -13.04
CA ASP A 13 -3.74 7.91 -14.20
C ASP A 13 -5.14 7.37 -13.88
N ILE A 14 -5.38 6.90 -12.65
CA ILE A 14 -6.73 6.53 -12.17
C ILE A 14 -7.62 7.77 -12.10
N ASP A 15 -7.14 8.85 -11.46
CA ASP A 15 -7.91 10.08 -11.25
C ASP A 15 -8.29 10.73 -12.59
N ASN A 16 -7.39 10.64 -13.57
CA ASN A 16 -7.60 11.12 -14.93
C ASN A 16 -8.33 10.12 -15.84
N GLN A 17 -8.86 9.02 -15.31
CA GLN A 17 -9.61 7.98 -16.04
C GLN A 17 -8.86 7.43 -17.26
N LYS A 18 -7.53 7.38 -17.18
CA LYS A 18 -6.67 6.83 -18.25
C LYS A 18 -6.50 5.32 -18.11
N ILE A 19 -6.69 4.79 -16.91
CA ILE A 19 -6.66 3.34 -16.68
C ILE A 19 -7.99 2.75 -17.16
N VAL A 20 -7.89 1.86 -18.14
CA VAL A 20 -9.02 1.14 -18.75
C VAL A 20 -8.95 -0.36 -18.50
N ASP A 21 -7.83 -0.84 -17.98
CA ASP A 21 -7.58 -2.24 -17.69
C ASP A 21 -7.93 -2.55 -16.23
N GLU A 22 -8.62 -3.66 -15.97
CA GLU A 22 -8.95 -4.14 -14.63
C GLU A 22 -7.74 -4.75 -13.90
N TRP A 23 -6.67 -5.10 -14.64
CA TRP A 23 -5.46 -5.72 -14.10
C TRP A 23 -4.38 -4.75 -13.66
N TYR A 24 -4.60 -3.43 -13.79
CA TYR A 24 -3.62 -2.37 -13.52
C TYR A 24 -2.87 -2.53 -12.19
N LEU A 25 -3.60 -2.90 -11.14
CA LEU A 25 -3.04 -3.00 -9.80
C LEU A 25 -2.20 -4.28 -9.64
N CYS A 26 -2.62 -5.39 -10.27
CA CYS A 26 -1.82 -6.60 -10.33
C CYS A 26 -0.50 -6.35 -11.07
N ASP A 27 -0.55 -5.66 -12.20
CA ASP A 27 0.64 -5.28 -12.96
C ASP A 27 1.56 -4.37 -12.16
N PHE A 28 1.01 -3.40 -11.43
CA PHE A 28 1.80 -2.55 -10.55
C PHE A 28 2.52 -3.37 -9.47
N ILE A 29 1.80 -4.28 -8.80
CA ILE A 29 2.36 -5.16 -7.76
C ILE A 29 3.47 -6.04 -8.33
N ASP A 30 3.24 -6.66 -9.49
CA ASP A 30 4.19 -7.58 -10.11
C ASP A 30 5.47 -6.86 -10.54
N ASN A 31 5.34 -5.65 -11.10
CA ASN A 31 6.48 -4.89 -11.61
C ASN A 31 7.25 -4.14 -10.51
N HIS A 32 6.58 -3.68 -9.45
CA HIS A 32 7.18 -2.75 -8.48
C HIS A 32 7.28 -3.28 -7.05
N ILE A 33 6.55 -4.34 -6.69
CA ILE A 33 6.59 -4.92 -5.33
C ILE A 33 7.23 -6.30 -5.35
N LYS A 34 6.76 -7.23 -6.20
CA LYS A 34 7.31 -8.61 -6.24
C LYS A 34 8.76 -8.67 -6.72
N THR A 35 9.26 -7.63 -7.38
CA THR A 35 10.67 -7.51 -7.78
C THR A 35 11.59 -7.10 -6.63
N LEU A 36 11.05 -6.61 -5.51
CA LEU A 36 11.83 -6.20 -4.34
C LEU A 36 12.30 -7.43 -3.54
N SER A 37 13.52 -7.38 -3.01
CA SER A 37 13.89 -8.30 -1.93
C SER A 37 13.04 -8.04 -0.68
N ALA A 38 12.95 -9.02 0.22
CA ALA A 38 12.20 -8.88 1.48
C ALA A 38 12.65 -7.63 2.29
N GLN A 39 13.96 -7.36 2.36
CA GLN A 39 14.49 -6.18 3.03
C GLN A 39 14.06 -4.89 2.35
N GLN A 40 14.14 -4.80 1.01
CA GLN A 40 13.71 -3.62 0.27
C GLN A 40 12.20 -3.38 0.39
N ALA A 41 11.40 -4.45 0.38
CA ALA A 41 9.97 -4.37 0.62
C ALA A 41 9.67 -3.87 2.03
N PHE A 42 10.41 -4.33 3.05
CA PHE A 42 10.26 -3.84 4.42
C PHE A 42 10.66 -2.37 4.57
N ASP A 43 11.75 -1.94 3.94
CA ASP A 43 12.18 -0.54 3.95
C ASP A 43 11.15 0.36 3.24
N THR A 44 10.62 -0.11 2.11
CA THR A 44 9.55 0.58 1.38
C THR A 44 8.28 0.64 2.22
N LEU A 45 7.90 -0.46 2.90
CA LEU A 45 6.73 -0.54 3.78
C LEU A 45 6.82 0.48 4.93
N LYS A 46 7.99 0.62 5.58
CA LYS A 46 8.21 1.63 6.63
C LYS A 46 8.02 3.06 6.11
N SER A 47 8.42 3.34 4.88
CA SER A 47 8.18 4.64 4.24
C SER A 47 6.75 4.79 3.73
N TYR A 48 6.09 3.68 3.39
CA TYR A 48 4.74 3.68 2.85
C TYR A 48 3.68 4.00 3.90
N VAL A 49 3.84 3.53 5.15
CA VAL A 49 2.91 3.86 6.25
C VAL A 49 2.73 5.38 6.48
N PRO A 50 3.78 6.19 6.65
CA PRO A 50 3.61 7.64 6.81
C PRO A 50 3.09 8.30 5.53
N TYR A 51 3.42 7.77 4.35
CA TYR A 51 2.83 8.24 3.10
C TYR A 51 1.31 8.00 3.07
N LEU A 52 0.87 6.80 3.44
CA LEU A 52 -0.53 6.39 3.53
C LEU A 52 -1.34 7.26 4.50
N VAL A 53 -0.78 7.56 5.67
CA VAL A 53 -1.42 8.42 6.68
C VAL A 53 -1.69 9.84 6.16
N ASN A 54 -0.87 10.33 5.23
CA ASN A 54 -0.98 11.69 4.70
C ASN A 54 -1.75 11.78 3.37
N ARG A 55 -2.26 10.66 2.86
CA ARG A 55 -2.98 10.62 1.57
C ARG A 55 -4.43 10.22 1.77
N GLN A 56 -5.30 10.77 0.92
CA GLN A 56 -6.74 10.49 0.91
C GLN A 56 -7.15 9.97 -0.46
N GLY A 57 -8.17 9.12 -0.48
CA GLY A 57 -8.68 8.49 -1.70
C GLY A 57 -7.84 7.29 -2.15
N PHE A 58 -8.34 6.62 -3.19
CA PHE A 58 -7.74 5.39 -3.74
C PHE A 58 -7.62 4.28 -2.69
N ASP A 59 -8.64 4.18 -1.82
CA ASP A 59 -8.60 3.34 -0.63
C ASP A 59 -8.30 1.89 -0.98
N TYR A 60 -8.98 1.38 -2.02
CA TYR A 60 -8.76 0.05 -2.56
C TYR A 60 -7.31 -0.17 -3.00
N GLU A 61 -6.75 0.72 -3.82
CA GLU A 61 -5.39 0.62 -4.33
C GLU A 61 -4.36 0.67 -3.21
N MET A 62 -4.53 1.62 -2.30
CA MET A 62 -3.61 1.86 -1.21
C MET A 62 -3.55 0.68 -0.24
N LEU A 63 -4.70 0.08 0.08
CA LEU A 63 -4.76 -1.10 0.94
C LEU A 63 -4.09 -2.32 0.29
N ASN A 64 -4.32 -2.53 -1.01
CA ASN A 64 -3.69 -3.63 -1.73
C ASN A 64 -2.17 -3.45 -1.85
N VAL A 65 -1.68 -2.21 -2.02
CA VAL A 65 -0.25 -1.91 -1.97
C VAL A 65 0.33 -2.19 -0.57
N LEU A 66 -0.35 -1.76 0.49
CA LEU A 66 0.06 -2.03 1.88
C LEU A 66 0.20 -3.54 2.13
N PHE A 67 -0.82 -4.31 1.72
CA PHE A 67 -0.87 -5.76 1.88
C PHE A 67 0.24 -6.45 1.08
N ALA A 68 0.43 -6.07 -0.19
CA ALA A 68 1.46 -6.62 -1.05
C ALA A 68 2.87 -6.37 -0.48
N LEU A 69 3.15 -5.16 0.00
CA LEU A 69 4.42 -4.81 0.65
C LEU A 69 4.64 -5.63 1.93
N LYS A 70 3.62 -5.77 2.80
CA LYS A 70 3.71 -6.59 4.03
C LYS A 70 4.02 -8.05 3.73
N ASN A 71 3.36 -8.62 2.73
CA ASN A 71 3.58 -10.01 2.32
C ASN A 71 4.97 -10.20 1.71
N GLN A 72 5.40 -9.29 0.83
CA GLN A 72 6.72 -9.36 0.22
C GLN A 72 7.85 -9.19 1.25
N ALA A 73 7.64 -8.31 2.25
CA ALA A 73 8.58 -8.13 3.35
C ALA A 73 8.72 -9.39 4.22
N ASN A 74 7.66 -10.20 4.31
CA ASN A 74 7.64 -11.50 5.01
C ASN A 74 8.31 -11.47 6.39
N THR A 75 7.99 -10.45 7.18
CA THR A 75 8.56 -10.23 8.51
C THR A 75 7.47 -9.85 9.52
N ASN A 76 7.73 -10.14 10.79
CA ASN A 76 6.90 -9.71 11.93
C ASN A 76 7.46 -8.45 12.62
N GLU A 77 8.52 -7.85 12.06
CA GLU A 77 9.05 -6.59 12.57
C GLU A 77 8.02 -5.46 12.48
N LYS A 78 7.97 -4.64 13.53
CA LYS A 78 7.06 -3.49 13.60
C LYS A 78 7.56 -2.37 12.67
N PHE A 79 6.66 -1.87 11.81
CA PHE A 79 6.97 -0.88 10.77
C PHE A 79 6.13 0.41 10.88
N TYR A 80 5.39 0.57 11.97
CA TYR A 80 4.44 1.68 12.20
C TYR A 80 4.45 2.11 13.67
N THR A 81 3.98 3.33 13.93
CA THR A 81 3.62 3.79 15.28
C THR A 81 2.15 3.48 15.59
N GLU A 82 1.77 3.40 16.87
CA GLU A 82 0.36 3.18 17.24
C GLU A 82 -0.56 4.29 16.74
N GLU A 83 -0.06 5.53 16.68
CA GLU A 83 -0.77 6.66 16.09
C GLU A 83 -1.07 6.43 14.61
N GLN A 84 -0.05 6.04 13.82
CA GLN A 84 -0.22 5.74 12.39
C GLN A 84 -1.20 4.57 12.18
N LYS A 85 -1.07 3.49 12.95
CA LYS A 85 -2.00 2.35 12.92
C LYS A 85 -3.43 2.80 13.17
N ASN A 86 -3.66 3.63 14.19
CA ASN A 86 -5.00 4.10 14.53
C ASN A 86 -5.58 5.00 13.45
N ILE A 87 -4.77 5.87 12.84
CA ILE A 87 -5.22 6.70 11.71
C ILE A 87 -5.63 5.81 10.54
N ILE A 88 -4.79 4.86 10.14
CA ILE A 88 -5.09 3.93 9.03
C ILE A 88 -6.37 3.14 9.34
N LEU A 89 -6.47 2.50 10.51
CA LEU A 89 -7.67 1.75 10.89
C LEU A 89 -8.95 2.60 10.90
N ASN A 90 -8.86 3.89 11.26
CA ASN A 90 -10.00 4.79 11.24
C ASN A 90 -10.39 5.19 9.82
N ASN A 91 -9.41 5.48 8.95
CA ASN A 91 -9.64 5.85 7.56
C ASN A 91 -10.34 4.73 6.79
N TYR A 92 -9.94 3.47 7.04
CA TYR A 92 -10.46 2.30 6.34
C TYR A 92 -11.53 1.52 7.12
N ARG A 93 -12.11 2.10 8.17
CA ARG A 93 -13.03 1.40 9.08
C ARG A 93 -14.29 0.85 8.39
N GLN A 94 -14.73 1.51 7.32
CA GLN A 94 -15.93 1.14 6.56
C GLN A 94 -15.61 0.21 5.38
N ASP A 95 -14.33 -0.11 5.15
CA ASP A 95 -13.94 -0.96 4.05
C ASP A 95 -14.23 -2.42 4.35
N VAL A 96 -14.70 -3.15 3.33
CA VAL A 96 -14.99 -4.58 3.40
C VAL A 96 -13.71 -5.38 3.74
N GLU A 97 -12.54 -4.78 3.52
CA GLU A 97 -11.24 -5.38 3.75
C GLU A 97 -10.61 -5.04 5.11
N ILE A 98 -11.35 -4.47 6.07
CA ILE A 98 -10.83 -4.11 7.40
C ILE A 98 -10.16 -5.28 8.15
N ASP A 99 -10.60 -6.51 7.90
CA ASP A 99 -9.97 -7.70 8.50
C ASP A 99 -8.59 -7.99 7.89
N LYS A 100 -8.37 -7.74 6.59
CA LYS A 100 -7.02 -7.78 5.99
C LYS A 100 -6.10 -6.74 6.63
N ILE A 101 -6.62 -5.56 6.94
CA ILE A 101 -5.86 -4.49 7.58
C ILE A 101 -5.46 -4.90 9.00
N ARG A 102 -6.35 -5.59 9.73
CA ARG A 102 -6.02 -6.13 11.04
C ARG A 102 -4.87 -7.14 10.93
N ASP A 103 -4.92 -8.08 9.99
CA ASP A 103 -3.84 -9.06 9.79
C ASP A 103 -2.49 -8.43 9.42
N ILE A 104 -2.47 -7.22 8.86
CA ILE A 104 -1.24 -6.46 8.60
C ILE A 104 -0.62 -5.91 9.90
N PHE A 105 -1.46 -5.56 10.89
CA PHE A 105 -1.07 -4.84 12.10
C PHE A 105 -1.19 -5.65 13.40
N TYR A 106 -1.48 -6.95 13.32
CA TYR A 106 -1.60 -7.90 14.43
C TYR A 106 -0.83 -9.18 14.13
#